data_AF-A0A662JPK9-F1
#
_entry.id   AF-A0A662JPK9-F1
#
_cell.length_a   1.000
_cell.length_b   1.000
_cell.length_c   1.000
_cell.angle_alpha   90.00
_cell.angle_beta   90.00
_cell.angle_gamma   90.00
#
_symmetry.space_group_name_H-M   'P 1'
#
loop_
_entity.id
_entity.type
_entity.pdbx_description
1 polymer ?
#
loop_
_entity_poly.entity_id
_entity_poly.type
_entity_poly.pdbx_seq_one_letter_code
_entity_poly.pdbx_strand_id
1 'polypeptide(L)'
;MEKSWEKRLRKLEAVLDKLRVIAEKELNSEELSREEKLFIRNYGLHLESIFHGLKRVFIDPRIIADVFTDPNTNRVLEVGTGYFDTIFVVYAKPNGELYVAQGFTLSFYEFTWPQTRRLTDQEWRELLEKGGIERPFWTTSFMVQE
;
A
#
# COMPACT_ATOMS: atom_id res chain seq x y z
N MET A 1 14.53 4.14 25.09
CA MET A 1 13.99 3.51 23.87
C MET A 1 12.63 4.08 23.48
N GLU A 2 11.68 4.20 24.41
CA GLU A 2 10.32 4.73 24.18
C GLU A 2 10.29 6.14 23.55
N LYS A 3 11.06 7.10 24.09
CA LYS A 3 11.19 8.47 23.54
C LYS A 3 11.70 8.54 22.09
N SER A 4 12.38 7.50 21.60
CA SER A 4 12.90 7.43 20.22
C SER A 4 11.80 7.05 19.23
N TRP A 5 10.95 6.09 19.60
CA TRP A 5 9.82 5.65 18.79
C TRP A 5 8.74 6.72 18.69
N GLU A 6 8.42 7.36 19.81
CA GLU A 6 7.46 8.47 19.82
C GLU A 6 7.88 9.59 18.84
N LYS A 7 9.17 9.97 18.85
CA LYS A 7 9.70 10.97 17.91
C LYS A 7 9.58 10.53 16.44
N ARG A 8 9.78 9.25 16.14
CA ARG A 8 9.63 8.71 14.78
C ARG A 8 8.17 8.70 14.34
N LEU A 9 7.26 8.27 15.22
CA LEU A 9 5.83 8.27 14.95
C LEU A 9 5.30 9.69 14.73
N ARG A 10 5.71 10.67 15.55
CA ARG A 10 5.36 12.09 15.34
C ARG A 10 5.88 12.65 14.01
N LYS A 11 7.09 12.24 13.58
CA LYS A 11 7.59 12.61 12.25
C LYS A 11 6.75 11.98 11.13
N LEU A 12 6.40 10.70 11.26
CA LEU A 12 5.56 10.00 10.30
C LEU A 12 4.19 10.68 10.20
N GLU A 13 3.55 10.95 11.33
CA GLU A 13 2.30 11.70 11.44
C GLU A 13 2.39 13.04 10.70
N ALA A 14 3.43 13.84 10.95
CA ALA A 14 3.61 15.12 10.27
C ALA A 14 3.78 14.99 8.75
N VAL A 15 4.45 13.93 8.28
CA VAL A 15 4.58 13.64 6.84
C VAL A 15 3.23 13.25 6.24
N LEU A 16 2.49 12.35 6.91
CA LEU A 16 1.18 11.89 6.45
C LEU A 16 0.16 13.03 6.41
N ASP A 17 0.14 13.88 7.45
CA ASP A 17 -0.76 15.04 7.48
C ASP A 17 -0.45 16.04 6.37
N LYS A 18 0.85 16.30 6.10
CA LYS A 18 1.24 17.18 5.00
C LYS A 18 0.84 16.61 3.63
N LEU A 19 0.99 15.29 3.42
CA LEU A 19 0.54 14.63 2.20
C LEU A 19 -0.97 14.66 2.05
N ARG A 20 -1.73 14.45 3.14
CA ARG A 20 -3.19 14.57 3.16
C ARG A 20 -3.65 15.96 2.70
N VAL A 21 -3.09 17.01 3.28
CA VAL A 21 -3.41 18.41 2.90
C VAL A 21 -3.10 18.67 1.42
N ILE A 22 -1.99 18.15 0.91
CA ILE A 22 -1.63 18.29 -0.51
C ILE A 22 -2.62 17.55 -1.41
N ALA A 23 -2.97 16.31 -1.07
CA ALA A 23 -3.93 15.51 -1.83
C ALA A 23 -5.32 16.16 -1.86
N GLU A 24 -5.79 16.70 -0.73
CA GLU A 24 -7.07 17.45 -0.66
C GLU A 24 -7.05 18.67 -1.59
N LYS A 25 -5.93 19.41 -1.66
CA LYS A 25 -5.77 20.53 -2.61
C LYS A 25 -5.81 20.08 -4.06
N GLU A 26 -5.10 19.00 -4.41
CA GLU A 26 -5.10 18.47 -5.77
C GLU A 26 -6.50 18.02 -6.19
N LEU A 27 -7.24 17.35 -5.29
CA LEU A 27 -8.64 16.95 -5.52
C LEU A 27 -9.57 18.14 -5.71
N ASN A 28 -9.34 19.25 -4.99
CA ASN A 28 -10.08 20.50 -5.15
C ASN A 28 -9.60 21.36 -6.33
N SER A 29 -8.65 20.86 -7.15
CA SER A 29 -8.05 21.62 -8.26
C SER A 29 -7.41 22.93 -7.82
N GLU A 30 -6.84 22.97 -6.61
CA GLU A 30 -6.09 24.11 -6.10
C GLU A 30 -4.62 24.03 -6.52
N GLU A 31 -3.97 25.17 -6.74
CA GLU A 31 -2.56 25.18 -7.10
C GLU A 31 -1.66 24.91 -5.88
N LEU A 32 -0.81 23.89 -6.00
CA LEU A 32 0.21 23.59 -4.99
C LEU A 32 1.32 24.66 -4.97
N SER A 33 1.71 25.06 -3.76
CA SER A 33 2.83 25.97 -3.56
C SER A 33 4.16 25.32 -3.99
N ARG A 34 5.19 26.16 -4.19
CA ARG A 34 6.54 25.65 -4.48
C ARG A 34 7.05 24.71 -3.39
N GLU A 35 6.73 25.01 -2.13
CA GLU A 35 7.13 24.20 -0.98
C GLU A 35 6.44 22.84 -0.98
N GLU A 36 5.15 22.80 -1.33
CA GLU A 36 4.37 21.55 -1.43
C GLU A 36 4.88 20.67 -2.57
N LYS A 37 5.15 21.26 -3.73
CA LYS A 37 5.77 20.55 -4.87
C LYS A 37 7.15 19.99 -4.50
N LEU A 38 7.97 20.75 -3.76
CA LEU A 38 9.27 20.29 -3.28
C LEU A 38 9.14 19.19 -2.21
N PHE A 39 8.13 19.28 -1.35
CA PHE A 39 7.86 18.27 -0.32
C PHE A 39 7.56 16.91 -0.94
N ILE A 40 6.67 16.85 -1.95
CA ILE A 40 6.38 15.62 -2.69
C ILE A 40 7.64 15.06 -3.35
N ARG A 41 8.40 15.91 -4.06
CA ARG A 41 9.65 15.51 -4.73
C ARG A 41 10.69 14.93 -3.76
N ASN A 42 10.69 15.42 -2.52
CA ASN A 42 11.62 14.97 -1.48
C ASN A 42 11.02 13.91 -0.54
N TYR A 43 9.87 13.31 -0.88
CA TYR A 43 9.21 12.31 -0.05
C TYR A 43 10.14 11.18 0.41
N GLY A 44 11.01 10.67 -0.48
CA GLY A 44 12.00 9.65 -0.13
C GLY A 44 12.97 10.10 0.96
N LEU A 45 13.39 11.37 0.96
CA LEU A 45 14.26 11.94 2.02
C LEU A 45 13.50 12.08 3.34
N HIS A 46 12.21 12.44 3.29
CA HIS A 46 11.35 12.49 4.46
C HIS A 46 11.24 11.10 5.13
N LEU A 47 11.03 10.04 4.33
CA LEU A 47 11.03 8.66 4.81
C LEU A 47 12.39 8.22 5.38
N GLU A 48 13.48 8.46 4.67
CA GLU A 48 14.84 8.13 5.15
C GLU A 48 15.13 8.81 6.50
N SER A 49 14.63 10.03 6.73
CA SER A 49 14.76 10.72 8.02
C SER A 49 13.99 10.06 9.17
N ILE A 50 12.92 9.32 8.86
CA ILE A 50 12.12 8.55 9.81
C ILE A 50 12.81 7.22 10.13
N PHE A 51 13.44 6.60 9.14
CA PHE A 51 14.12 5.31 9.31
C PHE A 51 15.59 5.41 9.73
N HIS A 52 16.19 6.61 9.67
CA HIS A 52 17.61 6.83 9.99
C HIS A 52 18.04 6.14 11.31
N GLY A 53 19.12 5.36 11.25
CA GLY A 53 19.66 4.61 12.38
C GLY A 53 18.89 3.33 12.76
N LEU A 54 17.83 2.96 12.03
CA LEU A 54 17.26 1.61 12.12
C LEU A 54 18.03 0.67 11.21
N LYS A 55 18.20 -0.58 11.66
CA LYS A 55 18.72 -1.64 10.80
C LYS A 55 17.75 -1.79 9.63
N ARG A 56 18.28 -1.74 8.39
CA ARG A 56 17.49 -2.08 7.21
C ARG A 56 17.10 -3.54 7.32
N VAL A 57 15.81 -3.78 7.56
CA VAL A 57 15.20 -5.10 7.46
C VAL A 57 14.49 -5.11 6.12
N PHE A 58 14.90 -6.01 5.23
CA PHE A 58 14.12 -6.26 4.04
C PHE A 58 12.85 -7.00 4.48
N ILE A 59 11.70 -6.33 4.35
CA ILE A 59 10.40 -6.93 4.65
C ILE A 59 9.86 -7.39 3.30
N ASP A 60 9.71 -8.70 3.16
CA ASP A 60 9.01 -9.27 2.00
C ASP A 60 7.54 -8.83 2.06
N PRO A 61 7.02 -8.11 1.06
CA PRO A 61 5.65 -7.62 1.07
C PRO A 61 4.62 -8.73 0.86
N ARG A 62 5.04 -9.97 0.57
CA ARG A 62 4.17 -11.13 0.40
C ARG A 62 3.83 -11.71 1.78
N ILE A 63 2.81 -11.15 2.41
CA ILE A 63 2.28 -11.54 3.72
C ILE A 63 0.81 -11.95 3.61
N ILE A 64 0.34 -12.79 4.51
CA ILE A 64 -1.04 -13.26 4.57
C ILE A 64 -1.55 -13.23 6.00
N ALA A 65 -2.85 -12.98 6.15
CA ALA A 65 -3.53 -13.08 7.43
C ALA A 65 -4.95 -13.60 7.25
N ASP A 66 -5.38 -14.42 8.21
CA ASP A 66 -6.79 -14.76 8.33
C ASP A 66 -7.52 -13.63 9.05
N VAL A 67 -8.51 -13.03 8.40
CA VAL A 67 -9.22 -11.86 8.93
C VAL A 67 -10.61 -12.20 9.46
N PHE A 68 -11.12 -13.39 9.12
CA PHE A 68 -12.41 -13.89 9.57
C PHE A 68 -12.43 -15.42 9.62
N THR A 69 -13.16 -16.00 10.57
CA THR A 69 -13.38 -17.44 10.70
C THR A 69 -14.88 -17.72 10.69
N ASP A 70 -15.35 -18.53 9.74
CA ASP A 70 -16.72 -19.03 9.69
C ASP A 70 -16.81 -20.43 10.33
N PRO A 71 -17.35 -20.55 11.56
CA PRO A 71 -17.45 -21.82 12.24
C PRO A 71 -18.51 -22.76 11.62
N ASN A 72 -19.47 -22.24 10.85
CA ASN A 72 -20.51 -23.08 10.26
C ASN A 72 -19.97 -23.90 9.07
N THR A 73 -19.07 -23.29 8.29
CA THR A 73 -18.47 -23.94 7.12
C THR A 73 -17.07 -24.49 7.37
N ASN A 74 -16.48 -24.25 8.55
CA ASN A 74 -15.09 -24.56 8.89
C ASN A 74 -14.09 -23.94 7.89
N ARG A 75 -14.35 -22.69 7.50
CA ARG A 75 -13.50 -21.92 6.59
C ARG A 75 -13.00 -20.63 7.24
N VAL A 76 -11.89 -20.13 6.74
CA VAL A 76 -11.37 -18.80 7.06
C VAL A 76 -11.36 -17.92 5.82
N LEU A 77 -11.45 -16.61 6.00
CA LEU A 77 -11.17 -15.61 4.98
C LEU A 77 -9.70 -15.20 5.10
N GLU A 78 -8.90 -15.57 4.12
CA GLU A 78 -7.50 -15.15 4.02
C GLU A 78 -7.42 -13.87 3.18
N VAL A 79 -6.65 -12.90 3.66
CA VAL A 79 -6.32 -11.67 2.94
C VAL A 79 -4.80 -11.56 2.87
N GLY A 80 -4.28 -11.36 1.66
CA GLY A 80 -2.84 -11.33 1.42
C GLY A 80 -2.41 -10.22 0.49
N THR A 81 -1.18 -9.78 0.69
CA THR A 81 -0.45 -8.93 -0.27
C THR A 81 0.56 -9.77 -1.05
N GLY A 82 0.94 -9.32 -2.24
CA GLY A 82 1.82 -10.07 -3.14
C GLY A 82 2.92 -9.21 -3.76
N TYR A 83 3.16 -9.43 -5.05
CA TYR A 83 4.08 -8.62 -5.84
C TYR A 83 3.57 -7.17 -5.98
N PHE A 84 4.47 -6.26 -6.34
CA PHE A 84 4.07 -4.89 -6.65
C PHE A 84 3.37 -4.84 -8.00
N ASP A 85 2.20 -4.22 -8.04
CA ASP A 85 1.58 -3.80 -9.29
C ASP A 85 2.02 -2.38 -9.65
N THR A 86 2.00 -2.09 -10.95
CA THR A 86 2.13 -0.71 -11.42
C THR A 86 0.77 -0.02 -11.31
N ILE A 87 0.73 1.16 -10.69
CA ILE A 87 -0.46 2.02 -10.68
C ILE A 87 -0.23 3.24 -11.56
N PHE A 88 -1.26 3.58 -12.36
CA PHE A 88 -1.33 4.83 -13.10
C PHE A 88 -2.48 5.67 -12.54
N VAL A 89 -2.17 6.92 -12.18
CA VAL A 89 -3.16 7.88 -11.66
C VAL A 89 -3.24 9.05 -12.61
N VAL A 90 -4.42 9.23 -13.21
CA VAL A 90 -4.72 10.41 -14.05
C VAL A 90 -5.30 11.49 -13.14
N TYR A 91 -4.73 12.69 -13.21
CA TYR A 91 -5.23 13.84 -12.46
C TYR A 91 -5.17 15.11 -13.31
N ALA A 92 -6.07 16.05 -13.05
CA ALA A 92 -6.12 17.34 -13.73
C ALA A 92 -5.41 18.41 -12.90
N LYS A 93 -4.67 19.30 -13.58
CA LYS A 93 -4.22 20.55 -12.98
C LYS A 93 -5.36 21.58 -12.93
N PRO A 94 -5.21 22.66 -12.15
CA PRO A 94 -6.19 23.75 -12.12
C PRO A 94 -6.51 24.37 -13.50
N ASN A 95 -5.59 24.27 -14.46
CA ASN A 95 -5.77 24.76 -15.83
C ASN A 95 -6.45 23.74 -16.78
N GLY A 96 -6.88 22.58 -16.26
CA GLY A 96 -7.55 21.53 -17.04
C GLY A 96 -6.60 20.57 -17.77
N GLU A 97 -5.28 20.78 -17.71
CA GLU A 97 -4.32 19.84 -18.29
C GLU A 97 -4.30 18.51 -17.51
N LEU A 98 -4.38 17.40 -18.23
CA LEU A 98 -4.29 16.06 -17.65
C LEU A 98 -2.84 15.61 -17.53
N TYR A 99 -2.50 15.05 -16.37
CA TYR A 99 -1.21 14.44 -16.07
C TYR A 99 -1.41 12.99 -15.67
N VAL A 100 -0.42 12.16 -15.98
CA VAL A 100 -0.35 10.76 -15.56
C VAL A 100 0.81 10.62 -14.58
N ALA A 101 0.51 10.20 -13.36
CA ALA A 101 1.51 9.74 -12.40
C ALA A 101 1.62 8.21 -12.48
N GLN A 102 2.84 7.69 -12.44
CA GLN A 102 3.13 6.25 -12.33
C GLN A 102 3.73 5.95 -10.97
N GLY A 103 3.30 4.86 -10.35
CA GLY A 103 3.87 4.38 -9.10
C GLY A 103 3.71 2.87 -8.94
N PHE A 104 3.93 2.39 -7.73
CA PHE A 104 3.73 1.00 -7.36
C PHE A 104 2.73 0.88 -6.21
N THR A 105 1.91 -0.17 -6.25
CA THR A 105 1.00 -0.55 -5.16
C THR A 105 1.20 -2.03 -4.84
N LEU A 106 0.77 -2.45 -3.65
CA LEU A 106 0.74 -3.87 -3.31
C LEU A 106 -0.41 -4.56 -4.04
N SER A 107 -0.17 -5.71 -4.64
CA SER A 107 -1.25 -6.56 -5.14
C SER A 107 -2.08 -7.10 -3.98
N PHE A 108 -3.39 -7.24 -4.19
CA PHE A 108 -4.35 -7.67 -3.17
C PHE A 108 -5.00 -9.01 -3.53
N TYR A 109 -5.09 -9.90 -2.55
CA TYR A 109 -5.75 -11.21 -2.66
C TYR A 109 -6.71 -11.41 -1.49
N GLU A 110 -7.87 -11.98 -1.79
CA GLU A 110 -8.88 -12.35 -0.79
C GLU A 110 -9.57 -13.62 -1.27
N PHE A 111 -9.55 -14.67 -0.46
CA PHE A 111 -10.18 -15.94 -0.78
C PHE A 111 -10.51 -16.73 0.49
N THR A 112 -11.42 -17.69 0.36
CA THR A 112 -11.73 -18.59 1.48
C THR A 112 -10.78 -19.78 1.50
N TRP A 113 -10.38 -20.22 2.69
CA TRP A 113 -9.42 -21.32 2.87
C TRP A 113 -9.87 -22.28 3.99
N PRO A 114 -9.47 -23.56 3.98
CA PRO A 114 -9.83 -24.50 5.04
C PRO A 114 -9.28 -24.06 6.41
N GLN A 115 -10.14 -24.01 7.43
CA GLN A 115 -9.77 -23.61 8.80
C GLN A 115 -8.70 -24.53 9.41
N THR A 116 -8.67 -25.80 9.01
CA THR A 116 -7.71 -26.80 9.48
C THR A 116 -6.28 -26.58 8.97
N ARG A 117 -6.08 -25.65 8.02
CA ARG A 117 -4.78 -25.38 7.42
C ARG A 117 -4.60 -23.88 7.12
N ARG A 118 -4.68 -23.03 8.15
CA ARG A 118 -4.40 -21.59 8.00
C ARG A 118 -3.03 -21.35 7.39
N LEU A 119 -2.94 -20.37 6.50
CA LEU A 119 -1.70 -20.13 5.77
C LEU A 119 -0.68 -19.39 6.63
N THR A 120 0.58 -19.82 6.50
CA THR A 120 1.73 -19.01 6.92
C THR A 120 2.22 -18.15 5.77
N ASP A 121 2.97 -17.07 6.07
CA ASP A 121 3.63 -16.26 5.02
C ASP A 121 4.49 -17.09 4.07
N GLN A 122 5.13 -18.16 4.58
CA GLN A 122 5.95 -19.04 3.76
C GLN A 122 5.11 -19.84 2.76
N GLU A 123 4.02 -20.46 3.21
CA GLU A 123 3.10 -21.18 2.33
C GLU A 123 2.43 -20.23 1.33
N TRP A 124 2.11 -19.01 1.75
CA TRP A 124 1.56 -17.99 0.88
C TRP A 124 2.50 -17.63 -0.28
N ARG A 125 3.78 -17.43 0.01
CA ARG A 125 4.80 -17.17 -1.03
C ARG A 125 4.90 -18.32 -2.02
N GLU A 126 4.88 -19.56 -1.54
CA GLU A 126 4.89 -20.75 -2.40
C GLU A 126 3.64 -20.84 -3.28
N LEU A 127 2.47 -20.42 -2.78
CA LEU A 127 1.24 -20.35 -3.58
C LEU A 127 1.34 -19.27 -4.66
N LEU A 128 1.85 -18.09 -4.32
CA LEU A 128 2.09 -17.01 -5.29
C LEU A 128 3.06 -17.43 -6.39
N GLU A 129 4.12 -18.16 -6.05
CA GLU A 129 5.13 -18.64 -7.00
C GLU A 129 4.59 -19.72 -7.93
N LYS A 130 3.67 -20.57 -7.44
CA LYS A 130 2.96 -21.56 -8.28
C LYS A 130 1.90 -20.92 -9.18
N GLY A 131 1.40 -19.75 -8.81
CA GLY A 131 0.30 -19.08 -9.47
C GLY A 131 -1.05 -19.75 -9.23
N GLY A 132 -2.10 -19.26 -9.90
CA GLY A 132 -3.45 -19.83 -9.84
C GLY A 132 -4.32 -19.34 -8.68
N ILE A 133 -3.81 -18.44 -7.83
CA ILE A 133 -4.66 -17.71 -6.89
C ILE A 133 -5.24 -16.50 -7.63
N GLU A 134 -6.55 -16.55 -7.86
CA GLU A 134 -7.25 -15.44 -8.50
C GLU A 134 -7.35 -14.24 -7.57
N ARG A 135 -7.31 -13.05 -8.16
CA ARG A 135 -7.61 -11.81 -7.45
C ARG A 135 -9.12 -11.65 -7.30
N PRO A 136 -9.58 -10.88 -6.32
CA PRO A 136 -11.02 -10.66 -6.14
C PRO A 136 -11.65 -10.05 -7.39
N PHE A 137 -12.84 -10.52 -7.75
CA PHE A 137 -13.50 -10.13 -9.00
C PHE A 137 -13.68 -8.61 -9.15
N TRP A 138 -13.84 -7.87 -8.04
CA TRP A 138 -14.05 -6.43 -8.08
C TRP A 138 -12.81 -5.66 -8.57
N THR A 139 -11.62 -6.27 -8.53
CA THR A 139 -10.37 -5.67 -9.03
C THR A 139 -10.37 -5.48 -10.55
N THR A 140 -11.20 -6.22 -11.29
CA THR A 140 -11.28 -6.12 -12.75
C THR A 140 -11.85 -4.78 -13.24
N SER A 141 -12.44 -3.98 -12.35
CA SER A 141 -13.01 -2.66 -12.70
C SER A 141 -11.94 -1.57 -12.91
N PHE A 142 -10.73 -1.76 -12.38
CA PHE A 142 -9.65 -0.78 -12.46
C PHE A 142 -8.28 -1.39 -12.82
N MET A 143 -8.15 -2.71 -12.79
CA MET A 143 -6.97 -3.40 -13.28
C MET A 143 -7.08 -3.68 -14.77
N VAL A 144 -6.01 -3.39 -15.52
CA VAL A 144 -5.86 -3.82 -16.91
C VAL A 144 -5.33 -5.26 -16.89
N GLN A 145 -5.97 -6.17 -17.62
CA GLN A 145 -5.44 -7.52 -17.82
C GLN A 145 -4.22 -7.42 -18.75
N GLU A 146 -3.10 -8.01 -18.34
CA GLU A 146 -1.90 -8.17 -19.19
C GLU A 146 -2.15 -9.16 -20.33
#